data_AF-A0A2A4W781-F1
#
_entry.id   AF-A0A2A4W781-F1
#
_cell.length_a   1.000
_cell.length_b   1.000
_cell.length_c   1.000
_cell.angle_alpha   90.00
_cell.angle_beta   90.00
_cell.angle_gamma   90.00
#
_symmetry.space_group_name_H-M   'P 1'
#
loop_
_entity.id
_entity.type
_entity.pdbx_description
1 polymer ?
#
loop_
_entity_poly.entity_id
_entity_poly.type
_entity_poly.pdbx_seq_one_letter_code
_entity_poly.pdbx_strand_id
1 'polypeptide(L)'
;MKCVSINELKFDKESLAAIKDIRRRSNLSILLSRIMPTGTITNIFLGNGLLKSSYNISQADFEALAQAMQSLPVILRRVISNIAREQQLYHSGNEREFWVGVENGCGVQ
;
A
#
# COMPACT_ATOMS: atom_id res chain seq x y z
N MET A 1 3.40 -13.18 -13.44
CA MET A 1 2.51 -12.25 -12.73
C MET A 1 2.87 -10.85 -13.17
N LYS A 2 1.93 -10.02 -13.63
CA LYS A 2 2.20 -8.63 -14.02
C LYS A 2 1.54 -7.72 -12.98
N CYS A 3 2.33 -6.92 -12.28
CA CYS A 3 1.81 -5.90 -11.39
C CYS A 3 1.44 -4.68 -12.23
N VAL A 4 0.37 -3.99 -11.86
CA VAL A 4 -0.03 -2.76 -12.55
C VAL A 4 0.93 -1.65 -12.13
N SER A 5 1.46 -0.92 -13.11
CA SER A 5 2.11 0.36 -12.84
C SER A 5 1.04 1.44 -12.79
N ILE A 6 0.99 2.19 -11.70
CA ILE A 6 0.01 3.26 -11.51
C ILE A 6 0.70 4.60 -11.69
N ASN A 7 0.30 5.31 -12.73
CA ASN A 7 0.77 6.66 -13.01
C ASN A 7 -0.26 7.67 -12.48
N GLU A 8 0.23 8.75 -11.87
CA GLU A 8 -0.57 9.87 -11.36
C GLU A 8 -1.68 9.47 -10.37
N LEU A 9 -1.37 8.57 -9.43
CA LEU A 9 -2.29 8.21 -8.35
C LEU A 9 -2.54 9.41 -7.44
N LYS A 10 -3.79 9.89 -7.41
CA LYS A 10 -4.24 10.91 -6.47
C LYS A 10 -5.12 10.28 -5.43
N PHE A 11 -4.72 10.42 -4.17
CA PHE A 11 -5.53 9.94 -3.06
C PHE A 11 -6.60 10.95 -2.67
N ASP A 12 -7.81 10.44 -2.52
CA ASP A 12 -8.91 11.18 -1.93
C ASP A 12 -8.78 11.26 -0.39
N LYS A 13 -9.79 11.83 0.28
CA LYS A 13 -9.74 11.99 1.73
C LYS A 13 -9.85 10.66 2.48
N GLU A 14 -10.57 9.69 1.94
CA GLU A 14 -10.80 8.39 2.58
C GLU A 14 -9.55 7.52 2.50
N SER A 15 -8.94 7.43 1.32
CA SER A 15 -7.68 6.76 1.10
C SER A 15 -6.55 7.35 1.95
N LEU A 16 -6.49 8.69 2.06
CA LEU A 16 -5.53 9.36 2.96
C LEU A 16 -5.79 9.02 4.44
N ALA A 17 -7.04 8.86 4.86
CA ALA A 17 -7.39 8.47 6.22
C ALA A 17 -7.00 7.01 6.49
N ALA A 18 -7.25 6.10 5.56
CA ALA A 18 -6.84 4.69 5.64
C ALA A 18 -5.31 4.56 5.73
N ILE A 19 -4.55 5.29 4.91
CA ILE A 19 -3.08 5.33 4.98
C ILE A 19 -2.61 5.84 6.34
N LYS A 20 -3.28 6.85 6.91
CA LYS A 20 -2.96 7.35 8.26
C LYS A 20 -3.25 6.31 9.34
N ASP A 21 -4.32 5.52 9.22
CA ASP A 21 -4.61 4.43 10.16
C ASP A 21 -3.50 3.37 10.12
N ILE A 22 -3.08 2.98 8.91
CA ILE A 22 -1.97 2.05 8.71
C ILE A 22 -0.68 2.58 9.35
N ARG A 23 -0.34 3.87 9.12
CA ARG A 23 0.84 4.54 9.70
C ARG A 23 0.81 4.60 11.23
N ARG A 24 -0.36 4.77 11.84
CA ARG A 24 -0.52 4.83 13.31
C ARG A 24 -0.22 3.50 13.99
N ARG A 25 -0.25 2.39 13.25
CA ARG A 25 0.09 1.06 13.74
C ARG A 25 1.61 0.89 13.69
N SER A 26 2.31 1.51 14.64
CA SER A 26 3.78 1.60 14.71
C SER A 26 4.53 0.28 14.46
N ASN A 27 4.03 -0.85 14.97
CA ASN A 27 4.61 -2.17 14.74
C ASN A 27 4.66 -2.54 13.25
N LEU A 28 3.63 -2.16 12.50
CA LEU A 28 3.56 -2.43 11.07
C LEU A 28 4.53 -1.53 10.29
N SER A 29 4.59 -0.25 10.60
CA SER A 29 5.55 0.68 9.98
C SER A 29 7.01 0.27 10.26
N ILE A 30 7.33 -0.15 11.50
CA ILE A 30 8.69 -0.60 11.86
C ILE A 30 9.06 -1.91 11.13
N LEU A 31 8.11 -2.83 10.97
CA LEU A 31 8.39 -4.09 10.27
C LEU A 31 8.53 -3.86 8.75
N LEU A 32 7.61 -3.10 8.15
CA LEU A 32 7.68 -2.76 6.74
C LEU A 32 8.98 -2.00 6.42
N SER A 33 9.47 -1.12 7.31
CA SER A 33 10.72 -0.38 7.06
C SER A 33 11.98 -1.22 7.06
N ARG A 34 11.96 -2.37 7.75
CA ARG A 34 13.10 -3.28 7.79
C ARG A 34 13.15 -4.21 6.58
N ILE A 35 12.00 -4.47 5.96
CA ILE A 35 11.84 -5.54 4.97
C ILE A 35 11.66 -4.95 3.56
N MET A 36 10.98 -3.81 3.45
CA MET A 36 10.76 -3.17 2.17
C MET A 36 12.00 -2.39 1.72
N PRO A 37 12.42 -2.53 0.45
CA PRO A 37 13.37 -1.61 -0.15
C PRO A 37 12.79 -0.18 -0.16
N THR A 38 13.68 0.80 -0.24
CA THR A 38 13.28 2.21 -0.38
C THR A 38 12.54 2.39 -1.70
N GLY A 39 11.28 2.87 -1.65
CA GLY A 39 10.39 2.97 -2.80
C GLY A 39 9.19 3.89 -2.54
N THR A 40 8.30 4.05 -3.52
CA THR A 40 7.13 4.93 -3.40
C THR A 40 6.17 4.41 -2.33
N ILE A 41 5.88 3.11 -2.33
CA ILE A 41 4.99 2.49 -1.32
C ILE A 41 5.59 2.61 0.09
N THR A 42 6.91 2.45 0.21
CA THR A 42 7.64 2.65 1.45
C THR A 42 7.47 4.09 1.95
N ASN A 43 7.59 5.09 1.07
CA ASN A 43 7.32 6.49 1.42
C ASN A 43 5.85 6.74 1.82
N ILE A 44 4.91 6.04 1.19
CA ILE A 44 3.47 6.11 1.52
C ILE A 44 3.20 5.53 2.92
N PHE A 45 3.83 4.43 3.34
CA PHE A 45 3.53 3.80 4.64
C PHE A 45 4.48 4.15 5.80
N LEU A 46 5.70 4.61 5.53
CA LEU A 46 6.67 4.94 6.58
C LEU A 46 6.67 6.41 6.98
N GLY A 47 6.19 7.30 6.11
CA GLY A 47 5.88 8.68 6.46
C GLY A 47 7.06 9.49 7.02
N ASN A 48 7.90 10.03 6.13
CA ASN A 48 8.87 11.07 6.47
C ASN A 48 8.46 12.47 5.94
N GLY A 49 7.18 12.69 5.64
CA GLY A 49 6.69 13.97 5.11
C GLY A 49 5.18 14.02 4.87
N LEU A 50 4.70 15.18 4.40
CA LEU A 50 3.32 15.39 3.97
C LEU A 50 2.94 14.38 2.89
N LEU A 51 1.76 13.77 3.02
CA LEU A 51 1.17 12.96 1.95
C LEU A 51 1.03 13.86 0.71
N LYS A 52 1.69 13.45 -0.38
CA LYS A 52 1.62 14.16 -1.65
C LYS A 52 0.24 13.91 -2.27
N SER A 53 -0.22 14.89 -3.04
CA SER A 53 -1.48 14.77 -3.78
C SER A 53 -1.38 13.81 -4.96
N SER A 54 -0.17 13.47 -5.42
CA SER A 54 0.05 12.56 -6.55
C SER A 54 1.28 11.67 -6.33
N TYR A 55 1.16 10.40 -6.71
CA TYR A 55 2.22 9.39 -6.64
C TYR A 55 2.31 8.60 -7.95
N ASN A 56 3.53 8.21 -8.33
CA ASN A 56 3.76 7.21 -9.37
C ASN A 56 4.29 5.95 -8.69
N ILE A 57 3.60 4.84 -8.89
CA ILE A 57 3.91 3.56 -8.26
C ILE A 57 4.28 2.59 -9.37
N SER A 58 5.52 2.10 -9.30
CA SER A 58 6.03 1.15 -10.27
C SER A 58 5.56 -0.27 -9.93
N GLN A 59 5.58 -1.16 -10.93
CA GLN A 59 5.47 -2.61 -10.71
C GLN A 59 6.41 -3.09 -9.58
N ALA A 60 7.67 -2.64 -9.58
CA ALA A 60 8.67 -3.07 -8.61
C ALA A 60 8.31 -2.70 -7.17
N ASP A 61 7.60 -1.57 -6.96
CA ASP A 61 7.09 -1.20 -5.64
C ASP A 61 6.06 -2.23 -5.13
N PHE A 62 5.14 -2.66 -5.99
CA PHE A 62 4.14 -3.67 -5.63
C PHE A 62 4.75 -5.05 -5.42
N GLU A 63 5.76 -5.44 -6.20
CA GLU A 63 6.50 -6.69 -6.00
C GLU A 63 7.19 -6.70 -4.64
N ALA A 64 7.88 -5.60 -4.32
CA ALA A 64 8.55 -5.42 -3.05
C ALA A 64 7.56 -5.44 -1.86
N LEU A 65 6.40 -4.79 -2.00
CA LEU A 65 5.34 -4.85 -0.99
C LEU A 65 4.83 -6.28 -0.81
N ALA A 66 4.56 -7.00 -1.91
CA ALA A 66 4.07 -8.37 -1.86
C ALA A 66 5.04 -9.30 -1.12
N GLN A 67 6.34 -9.17 -1.41
CA GLN A 67 7.40 -9.90 -0.71
C GLN A 67 7.46 -9.53 0.78
N ALA A 68 7.37 -8.24 1.12
CA ALA A 68 7.39 -7.79 2.51
C ALA A 68 6.17 -8.31 3.30
N MET A 69 4.99 -8.31 2.69
CA MET A 69 3.74 -8.81 3.29
C MET A 69 3.78 -10.30 3.62
N GLN A 70 4.55 -11.11 2.88
CA GLN A 70 4.75 -12.53 3.19
C GLN A 70 5.56 -12.74 4.47
N SER A 71 6.47 -11.81 4.78
CA SER A 71 7.31 -11.83 5.97
C SER A 71 6.62 -11.29 7.23
N LEU A 72 5.43 -10.71 7.10
CA LEU A 72 4.67 -10.20 8.25
C LEU A 72 3.93 -11.31 9.00
N PRO A 73 3.79 -11.18 10.33
CA PRO A 73 2.87 -11.99 11.11
C PRO A 73 1.45 -11.94 10.53
N VAL A 74 0.75 -13.09 10.52
CA VAL A 74 -0.58 -13.26 9.90
C VAL A 74 -1.58 -12.19 10.37
N ILE A 75 -1.53 -11.80 11.64
CA ILE A 75 -2.43 -10.80 12.19
C ILE A 75 -2.20 -9.40 11.61
N LEU A 76 -0.94 -9.02 11.39
CA LEU A 76 -0.58 -7.72 10.80
C LEU A 76 -0.91 -7.68 9.32
N ARG A 77 -0.63 -8.77 8.61
CA ARG A 77 -1.04 -8.94 7.20
C ARG A 77 -2.55 -8.79 7.06
N ARG A 78 -3.33 -9.46 7.91
CA ARG A 78 -4.80 -9.39 7.88
C ARG A 78 -5.34 -7.98 8.11
N VAL A 79 -4.71 -7.20 8.99
CA VAL A 79 -5.11 -5.80 9.22
C VAL A 79 -4.95 -4.96 7.94
N ILE A 80 -3.81 -5.03 7.26
CA ILE A 80 -3.60 -4.30 5.99
C ILE A 80 -4.58 -4.79 4.93
N SER A 81 -4.71 -6.11 4.75
CA SER A 81 -5.59 -6.68 3.74
C SER A 81 -7.06 -6.28 3.95
N ASN A 82 -7.52 -6.19 5.20
CA ASN A 82 -8.89 -5.76 5.49
C ASN A 82 -9.12 -4.28 5.13
N ILE A 83 -8.19 -3.39 5.50
CA ILE A 83 -8.28 -1.97 5.15
C ILE A 83 -8.25 -1.81 3.63
N ALA A 84 -7.32 -2.52 2.96
CA ALA A 84 -7.21 -2.47 1.51
C ALA A 84 -8.47 -2.98 0.82
N ARG A 85 -9.04 -4.10 1.27
CA ARG A 85 -10.31 -4.64 0.75
C ARG A 85 -11.46 -3.65 0.91
N GLU A 86 -11.58 -3.01 2.06
CA GLU A 86 -12.60 -1.99 2.30
C GLU A 86 -12.46 -0.83 1.30
N GLN A 87 -11.25 -0.32 1.12
CA GLN A 87 -11.00 0.79 0.20
C GLN A 87 -11.27 0.42 -1.26
N GLN A 88 -11.02 -0.82 -1.69
CA GLN A 88 -11.37 -1.29 -3.04
C GLN A 88 -12.87 -1.25 -3.34
N LEU A 89 -13.72 -1.38 -2.33
CA LEU A 89 -15.18 -1.34 -2.49
C LEU A 89 -15.68 0.09 -2.70
N TYR A 90 -15.03 1.08 -2.10
CA TYR A 90 -15.43 2.47 -2.16
C TYR A 90 -14.77 3.28 -3.29
N HIS A 91 -13.68 2.76 -3.87
CA HIS A 91 -12.91 3.47 -4.89
C HIS A 91 -13.01 2.84 -6.28
N SER A 92 -12.65 3.62 -7.30
CA SER A 92 -12.57 3.20 -8.70
C SER A 92 -11.27 3.70 -9.34
N GLY A 93 -10.95 3.21 -10.56
CA GLY A 93 -9.74 3.61 -11.28
C GLY A 93 -8.45 3.35 -10.50
N ASN A 94 -7.52 4.30 -10.56
CA ASN A 94 -6.16 4.16 -9.99
C ASN A 94 -6.16 3.92 -8.48
N GLU A 95 -7.08 4.51 -7.72
CA GLU A 95 -7.16 4.27 -6.27
C GLU A 95 -7.58 2.83 -5.97
N ARG A 96 -8.56 2.30 -6.70
CA ARG A 96 -8.93 0.88 -6.58
C ARG A 96 -7.74 -0.01 -6.92
N GLU A 97 -7.05 0.23 -8.03
CA GLU A 97 -5.87 -0.55 -8.44
C GLU A 97 -4.76 -0.51 -7.38
N PHE A 98 -4.55 0.65 -6.76
CA PHE A 98 -3.61 0.77 -5.65
C PHE A 98 -4.01 -0.14 -4.49
N TRP A 99 -5.27 -0.09 -4.07
CA TRP A 99 -5.74 -0.90 -2.94
C TRP A 99 -5.81 -2.40 -3.26
N VAL A 100 -6.06 -2.78 -4.52
CA VAL A 100 -5.90 -4.16 -5.00
C VAL A 100 -4.45 -4.60 -4.85
N GLY A 101 -3.50 -3.78 -5.28
CA GLY A 101 -2.07 -4.03 -5.14
C GLY A 101 -1.61 -4.09 -3.69
N VAL A 102 -2.24 -3.33 -2.78
CA VAL A 102 -1.94 -3.40 -1.34
C VAL A 102 -2.49 -4.67 -0.69
N GLU A 103 -3.69 -5.14 -1.07
CA GLU A 103 -4.27 -6.36 -0.50
C GLU A 103 -3.56 -7.62 -1.01
N ASN A 104 -3.39 -7.70 -2.33
CA ASN A 104 -3.01 -8.94 -3.02
C ASN A 104 -1.55 -8.94 -3.47
N GLY A 105 -0.87 -7.79 -3.37
CA GLY A 105 0.43 -7.62 -3.99
C GLY A 105 0.31 -7.70 -5.52
N CYS A 106 1.28 -8.35 -6.13
CA CYS A 106 1.27 -8.68 -7.55
C CYS A 106 0.48 -9.96 -7.82
N GLY A 107 -0.84 -9.87 -7.89
CA GLY A 107 -1.64 -11.09 -7.95
C GLY A 107 -3.12 -10.94 -8.21
N VAL A 108 -3.56 -9.94 -8.97
CA VAL A 108 -4.92 -9.96 -9.54
C VAL A 108 -4.85 -9.56 -11.00
N GLN A 109 -4.85 -10.58 -11.87
CA GLN A 109 -5.39 -10.46 -13.21
C GLN A 109 -6.55 -11.44 -13.31
#